data_AF-A0A2V5WXA5-F1
#
_entry.id   AF-A0A2V5WXA5-F1
#
_cell.length_a   1.000
_cell.length_b   1.000
_cell.length_c   1.000
_cell.angle_alpha   90.00
_cell.angle_beta   90.00
_cell.angle_gamma   90.00
#
_symmetry.space_group_name_H-M   'P 1'
#
loop_
_entity.id
_entity.type
_entity.pdbx_description
1 polymer ?
#
loop_
_entity_poly.entity_id
_entity_poly.type
_entity_poly.pdbx_seq_one_letter_code
_entity_poly.pdbx_strand_id
1 'polypeptide(L)'
;MITAKAIDGRLLVAAGNEYGFDEIFARQVAAFGAPGDVLICLTTSGKSKNVKRAGRSESAPTETIALLGCDGGSTVGMADVDF
;
A
#
# COMPACT_ATOMS: atom_id res chain seq x y z
N MET A 1 3.00 -18.23 2.84
CA MET A 1 4.40 -17.87 2.57
C MET A 1 4.42 -16.36 2.46
N ILE A 2 5.08 -15.63 3.38
CA ILE A 2 5.04 -14.16 3.37
C ILE A 2 6.06 -13.67 2.35
N THR A 3 5.60 -13.18 1.20
CA THR A 3 6.49 -12.64 0.16
C THR A 3 6.72 -11.15 0.41
N ALA A 4 7.87 -10.80 1.00
CA ALA A 4 8.25 -9.40 1.17
C ALA A 4 8.96 -8.90 -0.11
N LYS A 5 8.28 -8.06 -0.89
CA LYS A 5 8.85 -7.44 -2.08
C LYS A 5 9.20 -5.98 -1.78
N ALA A 6 10.50 -5.70 -1.61
CA ALA A 6 11.00 -4.38 -1.28
C ALA A 6 10.87 -3.39 -2.47
N ILE A 7 10.80 -2.11 -2.13
CA ILE A 7 10.74 -0.98 -3.07
C ILE A 7 11.94 -0.98 -4.02
N ASP A 8 11.66 -0.87 -5.31
CA ASP A 8 12.65 -0.47 -6.32
C ASP A 8 12.52 1.05 -6.56
N GLY A 9 13.58 1.79 -6.24
CA GLY A 9 13.62 3.24 -6.41
C GLY A 9 13.39 3.71 -7.86
N ARG A 10 13.75 2.88 -8.85
CA ARG A 10 13.51 3.18 -10.27
C ARG A 10 12.01 3.14 -10.59
N LEU A 11 11.31 2.13 -10.04
CA LEU A 11 9.86 1.99 -10.19
C LEU A 11 9.13 3.16 -9.51
N LEU A 12 9.61 3.66 -8.37
CA LEU A 12 9.02 4.84 -7.72
C LEU A 12 9.09 6.09 -8.58
N VAL A 13 10.28 6.40 -9.12
CA VAL A 13 10.48 7.62 -9.92
C VAL A 13 9.74 7.51 -11.25
N ALA A 14 9.82 6.36 -11.92
CA ALA A 14 9.10 6.12 -13.17
C ALA A 14 7.57 6.19 -12.96
N ALA A 15 7.02 5.49 -11.97
CA ALA A 15 5.59 5.52 -11.70
C ALA A 15 5.13 6.90 -11.23
N GLY A 16 5.94 7.61 -10.43
CA GLY A 16 5.64 8.96 -9.98
C GLY A 16 5.61 9.97 -11.13
N ASN A 17 6.50 9.83 -12.11
CA ASN A 17 6.53 10.66 -13.31
C ASN A 17 5.34 10.40 -14.24
N GLU A 18 5.01 9.14 -14.48
CA GLU A 18 3.99 8.75 -15.46
C GLU A 18 2.55 8.80 -14.93
N TYR A 19 2.35 8.44 -13.66
CA TYR A 19 1.02 8.25 -13.06
C TYR A 19 0.74 9.13 -11.84
N GLY A 20 1.75 9.87 -11.36
CA GLY A 20 1.68 10.68 -10.17
C GLY A 20 2.00 9.89 -8.89
N PHE A 21 2.49 10.62 -7.89
CA PHE A 21 2.94 10.05 -6.60
C PHE A 21 1.83 9.35 -5.81
N ASP A 22 0.56 9.66 -6.09
CA ASP A 22 -0.60 9.04 -5.46
C ASP A 22 -0.83 7.57 -5.88
N GLU A 23 -0.25 7.12 -6.99
CA GLU A 23 -0.49 5.77 -7.56
C GLU A 23 0.70 4.80 -7.43
N ILE A 24 1.85 5.28 -6.96
CA ILE A 24 3.14 4.56 -7.04
C ILE A 24 3.11 3.20 -6.32
N PHE A 25 2.39 3.08 -5.21
CA PHE A 25 2.27 1.84 -4.45
C PHE A 25 1.14 0.96 -4.99
N ALA A 26 0.01 1.54 -5.37
CA ALA A 26 -1.13 0.80 -5.94
C ALA A 26 -0.71 0.02 -7.20
N ARG A 27 0.14 0.61 -8.04
CA ARG A 27 0.70 -0.05 -9.23
C ARG A 27 1.61 -1.21 -8.90
N GLN A 28 2.45 -1.09 -7.88
CA GLN A 28 3.33 -2.18 -7.45
C GLN A 28 2.53 -3.33 -6.84
N VAL A 29 1.52 -3.00 -6.04
CA VAL A 29 0.58 -3.96 -5.48
C VAL A 29 -0.16 -4.69 -6.60
N ALA A 30 -0.65 -3.99 -7.62
CA ALA A 30 -1.33 -4.63 -8.75
C ALA A 30 -0.41 -5.49 -9.61
N ALA A 31 0.87 -5.11 -9.75
CA ALA A 31 1.83 -5.85 -10.58
C ALA A 31 2.40 -7.08 -9.88
N PHE A 32 2.49 -7.06 -8.54
CA PHE A 32 3.22 -8.08 -7.78
C PHE A 32 2.41 -8.80 -6.72
N GLY A 33 1.23 -8.29 -6.36
CA GLY A 33 0.34 -8.94 -5.41
C GLY A 33 -0.20 -10.24 -5.98
N ALA A 34 -0.03 -11.33 -5.24
CA ALA A 34 -0.61 -12.61 -5.55
C ALA A 34 -1.53 -13.09 -4.41
N PRO A 35 -2.51 -13.98 -4.69
CA PRO A 35 -3.27 -14.64 -3.65
C PRO A 35 -2.35 -15.35 -2.64
N GLY A 36 -2.59 -15.11 -1.35
CA GLY A 36 -1.77 -15.64 -0.26
C GLY A 36 -0.57 -14.78 0.15
N ASP A 37 -0.32 -13.66 -0.54
CA ASP A 37 0.56 -12.61 -0.03
C ASP A 37 -0.15 -11.73 1.01
N VAL A 38 0.65 -11.03 1.82
CA VAL A 38 0.17 -10.06 2.81
C VAL A 38 0.69 -8.67 2.46
N LEU A 39 -0.19 -7.68 2.35
CA LEU A 39 0.18 -6.28 2.16
C LEU A 39 0.22 -5.57 3.50
N ILE A 40 1.40 -5.07 3.89
CA ILE A 40 1.59 -4.29 5.10
C ILE A 40 1.72 -2.81 4.73
N CYS A 41 0.75 -2.00 5.16
CA CYS A 41 0.72 -0.55 5.00
C CYS A 41 1.29 0.14 6.24
N LEU A 42 2.28 1.02 6.06
CA LEU A 42 2.87 1.81 7.15
C LEU A 42 2.55 3.28 6.96
N THR A 43 1.88 3.92 7.92
CA THR A 43 1.60 5.36 7.85
C THR A 43 1.43 5.97 9.22
N THR A 44 2.16 7.05 9.50
CA THR A 44 2.10 7.72 10.80
C THR A 44 0.95 8.72 10.93
N SER A 45 0.54 9.35 9.83
CA SER A 45 -0.51 10.37 9.84
C SER A 45 -1.84 9.89 9.25
N GLY A 46 -1.83 8.76 8.53
CA GLY A 46 -2.99 8.24 7.82
C GLY A 46 -3.55 9.15 6.71
N LYS A 47 -2.78 10.15 6.27
CA LYS A 47 -3.19 11.12 5.24
C LYS A 47 -2.56 10.87 3.87
N SER A 48 -1.59 9.95 3.80
CA SER A 48 -0.91 9.59 2.56
C SER A 48 -1.85 8.91 1.59
N LYS A 49 -2.19 9.62 0.50
CA LYS A 49 -3.09 9.13 -0.55
C LYS A 49 -2.56 7.87 -1.23
N ASN A 50 -1.25 7.76 -1.42
CA ASN A 50 -0.63 6.61 -2.06
C ASN A 50 -0.74 5.31 -1.25
N VAL A 51 -0.56 5.38 0.06
CA VAL A 51 -0.83 4.26 0.98
C VAL A 51 -2.31 3.89 0.92
N LYS A 52 -3.19 4.91 0.90
CA LYS A 52 -4.63 4.69 0.84
C LYS A 52 -5.08 3.99 -0.44
N ARG A 53 -4.54 4.38 -1.58
CA ARG A 53 -4.84 3.75 -2.86
C ARG A 53 -4.28 2.33 -2.95
N ALA A 54 -3.13 2.07 -2.37
CA ALA A 54 -2.55 0.73 -2.34
C ALA A 54 -3.40 -0.26 -1.53
N GLY A 55 -3.80 0.13 -0.31
CA GLY A 55 -4.63 -0.73 0.55
C GLY A 55 -6.05 -0.95 0.04
N ARG A 56 -6.58 -0.06 -0.79
CA ARG A 56 -7.91 -0.18 -1.42
C ARG A 56 -7.87 -0.68 -2.86
N SER A 57 -6.71 -1.05 -3.37
CA SER A 57 -6.60 -1.57 -4.72
C SER A 57 -7.40 -2.86 -4.84
N GLU A 58 -8.21 -3.01 -5.88
CA GLU A 58 -8.90 -4.28 -6.15
C GLU A 58 -7.92 -5.43 -6.43
N SER A 59 -6.68 -5.08 -6.79
CA SER A 59 -5.57 -6.02 -6.98
C SER A 59 -4.73 -6.21 -5.71
N ALA A 60 -5.16 -5.68 -4.56
CA ALA A 60 -4.48 -5.92 -3.30
C ALA A 60 -4.52 -7.41 -2.92
N PRO A 61 -3.48 -7.92 -2.26
CA PRO A 61 -3.52 -9.26 -1.69
C PRO A 61 -4.69 -9.42 -0.73
N THR A 62 -5.10 -10.67 -0.55
CA THR A 62 -6.30 -11.02 0.22
C THR A 62 -6.17 -10.70 1.71
N GLU A 63 -4.95 -10.54 2.22
CA GLU A 63 -4.69 -10.09 3.58
C GLU A 63 -3.94 -8.76 3.59
N THR A 64 -4.50 -7.78 4.28
CA THR A 64 -3.95 -6.45 4.49
C THR A 64 -3.82 -6.12 5.96
N ILE A 65 -2.66 -5.56 6.33
CA ILE A 65 -2.39 -5.05 7.68
C ILE A 65 -1.99 -3.58 7.56
N ALA A 66 -2.56 -2.71 8.39
CA ALA A 66 -2.13 -1.33 8.49
C ALA A 66 -1.51 -1.06 9.87
N LEU A 67 -0.26 -0.58 9.90
CA LEU A 67 0.35 -0.01 11.10
C LEU A 67 0.18 1.51 11.02
N LEU A 68 -0.71 2.00 11.87
CA LEU A 68 -1.14 3.38 11.91
C LEU A 68 -0.43 4.11 13.06
N GLY A 69 -0.15 5.40 12.84
CA GLY A 69 0.28 6.30 13.90
C GLY A 69 -0.80 7.33 14.22
N CYS A 70 -0.62 8.04 15.34
CA CYS A 70 -1.53 9.08 15.81
C CYS A 70 -2.98 8.56 15.95
N ASP A 71 -3.92 9.17 15.23
CA ASP A 71 -5.33 8.81 15.16
C ASP A 71 -5.64 7.90 13.96
N GLY A 72 -4.61 7.48 13.20
CA GLY A 72 -4.74 6.70 11.98
C GLY A 72 -5.38 7.45 10.79
N GLY A 73 -5.77 8.71 10.99
CA GLY A 73 -6.31 9.59 9.97
C GLY A 73 -7.38 8.95 9.06
N SER A 74 -7.21 9.14 7.75
CA SER A 74 -8.17 8.67 6.75
C SER A 74 -7.98 7.21 6.32
N THR A 75 -7.03 6.51 6.93
CA THR A 75 -6.65 5.12 6.63
C THR A 75 -7.19 4.11 7.64
N VAL A 76 -7.86 4.56 8.70
CA VAL A 76 -8.62 3.67 9.59
C VAL A 76 -9.71 2.92 8.83
N GLY A 77 -9.84 1.63 9.09
CA GLY A 77 -10.76 0.70 8.44
C GLY A 77 -10.41 0.42 6.99
N MET A 78 -9.16 0.67 6.58
CA MET A 78 -8.71 0.41 5.22
C MET A 78 -8.21 -1.03 5.02
N ALA A 79 -7.60 -1.60 6.05
CA ALA A 79 -7.04 -2.94 6.03
C ALA A 79 -7.93 -3.92 6.80
N ASP A 80 -7.67 -5.22 6.65
CA ASP A 80 -8.36 -6.26 7.42
C ASP A 80 -8.04 -6.15 8.91
N VAL A 81 -6.82 -5.71 9.24
CA VAL A 81 -6.38 -5.44 10.61
C VAL A 81 -5.62 -4.12 10.67
N ASP A 82 -6.05 -3.22 11.55
CA ASP A 82 -5.38 -1.97 11.88
C ASP A 82 -4.71 -2.06 13.26
N PHE A 83 -3.47 -1.58 13.36
CA PHE A 83 -2.69 -1.46 14.60
C PHE A 83 -2.32 0.00 14.90
#